data_AF-A0AAW7T194-F1
#
_entry.id   AF-A0AAW7T194-F1
#
_cell.length_a   1.000
_cell.length_b   1.000
_cell.length_c   1.000
_cell.angle_alpha   90.00
_cell.angle_beta   90.00
_cell.angle_gamma   90.00
#
_symmetry.space_group_name_H-M   'P 1'
#
loop_
_entity.id
_entity.type
_entity.pdbx_description
1 polymer ?
#
loop_
_entity_poly.entity_id
_entity_poly.type
_entity_poly.pdbx_seq_one_letter_code
_entity_poly.pdbx_strand_id
1 'polypeptide(L)' 'MAAKIKPCTLGPKHAWVWKRNVTLKRINMTPRGTTVQLSYRGDYRCACGEQRYGVSKDAPVSVDPVAKEA' A
#
# COMPACT_ATOMS: atom_id res chain seq x y z
N MET A 1 -14.58 -7.26 -16.00
CA MET A 1 -13.39 -7.22 -16.88
C MET A 1 -12.16 -7.48 -16.03
N ALA A 2 -11.66 -8.72 -15.99
CA ALA A 2 -10.42 -9.03 -15.28
C ALA A 2 -9.24 -8.54 -16.12
N ALA A 3 -8.47 -7.58 -15.61
CA ALA A 3 -7.28 -7.09 -16.28
C ALA A 3 -6.29 -8.24 -16.42
N LYS A 4 -5.98 -8.64 -17.67
CA LYS A 4 -4.92 -9.62 -17.96
C LYS A 4 -3.63 -9.11 -17.33
N ILE A 5 -3.19 -9.77 -16.25
CA ILE A 5 -1.93 -9.45 -15.57
C ILE A 5 -0.82 -9.76 -16.58
N LYS A 6 -0.26 -8.73 -17.21
CA LYS A 6 0.89 -8.90 -18.10
C LYS A 6 2.05 -9.37 -17.23
N PRO A 7 2.77 -10.45 -17.60
CA PRO A 7 3.97 -10.84 -16.87
C PRO A 7 4.93 -9.64 -16.83
N CYS A 8 5.35 -9.21 -15.62
CA CYS A 8 6.28 -8.09 -15.47
C CYS A 8 7.58 -8.51 -16.18
N THR A 9 8.05 -7.69 -17.11
CA THR A 9 9.16 -8.00 -18.05
C THR A 9 10.51 -8.26 -17.36
N LEU A 10 10.58 -8.01 -16.04
CA LEU A 10 11.76 -8.17 -15.19
C LEU A 10 11.78 -9.50 -14.41
N GLY A 11 10.93 -10.47 -14.79
CA GLY A 11 10.82 -11.77 -14.12
C GLY A 11 9.83 -11.74 -12.94
N PRO A 12 9.92 -12.68 -11.97
CA PRO A 12 8.97 -12.77 -10.85
C PRO A 12 9.07 -11.61 -9.84
N LYS A 13 10.05 -10.70 -10.00
CA LYS A 13 10.25 -9.55 -9.12
C LYS A 13 9.77 -8.29 -9.82
N HIS A 14 8.71 -7.70 -9.28
CA HIS A 14 8.23 -6.40 -9.72
C HIS A 14 9.25 -5.31 -9.38
N ALA A 15 9.66 -4.53 -10.39
CA ALA A 15 10.37 -3.28 -10.16
C ALA A 15 9.37 -2.18 -9.80
N TRP A 16 9.19 -1.98 -8.50
CA TRP A 16 8.28 -0.99 -7.96
C TRP A 16 8.86 0.42 -8.09
N VAL A 17 8.17 1.29 -8.83
CA VAL A 17 8.52 2.71 -8.93
C VAL A 17 7.53 3.52 -8.12
N TRP A 18 8.03 4.32 -7.17
CA TRP A 18 7.20 5.27 -6.44
C TRP A 18 6.63 6.32 -7.39
N LYS A 19 5.33 6.61 -7.26
CA LYS A 19 4.62 7.58 -8.11
C LYS A 19 4.20 8.82 -7.34
N ARG A 20 3.56 8.64 -6.19
CA ARG A 20 3.02 9.72 -5.36
C ARG A 20 2.66 9.21 -3.97
N ASN A 21 2.37 10.12 -3.05
CA ASN A 21 1.68 9.74 -1.82
C ASN A 21 0.17 9.78 -2.02
N VAL A 22 -0.52 8.92 -1.28
CA VAL A 22 -1.98 8.77 -1.30
C VAL A 22 -2.49 8.56 0.12
N THR A 23 -3.71 9.03 0.36
CA THR A 23 -4.46 8.71 1.58
C THR A 23 -5.42 7.58 1.26
N LEU A 24 -5.21 6.42 1.89
CA LEU A 24 -6.11 5.27 1.76
C LEU A 24 -7.15 5.31 2.87
N LYS A 25 -8.42 5.17 2.48
CA LYS A 25 -9.55 5.07 3.39
C LYS A 25 -10.05 3.63 3.41
N ARG A 26 -10.01 2.99 4.57
CA ARG A 26 -10.63 1.69 4.82
C ARG A 26 -11.86 1.89 5.69
N ILE A 27 -13.02 1.48 5.17
CA ILE A 27 -14.28 1.55 5.91
C ILE A 27 -14.67 0.10 6.23
N ASN A 28 -14.72 -0.22 7.51
CA ASN A 28 -15.22 -1.51 7.97
C ASN A 28 -16.61 -1.28 8.58
N MET A 29 -17.65 -1.74 7.88
CA MET A 29 -19.02 -1.69 8.36
C MET A 29 -19.34 -3.02 9.04
N THR A 30 -19.72 -2.97 10.31
CA THR A 30 -20.17 -4.13 11.07
C THR A 30 -21.56 -3.85 11.65
N PRO A 31 -22.33 -4.88 12.05
CA PRO A 31 -23.63 -4.66 12.71
C PRO A 31 -23.53 -3.84 14.00
N ARG A 32 -22.35 -3.75 14.62
CA ARG A 32 -22.08 -2.96 15.84
C ARG A 32 -21.71 -1.51 15.55
N GLY A 33 -21.50 -1.14 14.28
CA GLY A 33 -21.11 0.20 13.88
C GLY A 33 -20.13 0.23 12.71
N THR A 34 -19.83 1.47 12.27
CA THR A 34 -18.89 1.73 11.17
C THR A 34 -17.58 2.28 11.71
N THR A 35 -16.47 1.61 11.38
CA THR A 35 -15.13 2.08 11.70
C THR A 35 -14.44 2.57 10.44
N VAL A 36 -13.91 3.80 10.48
CA VAL A 36 -13.15 4.39 9.37
C VAL A 36 -11.68 4.51 9.78
N GLN A 37 -10.79 3.91 8.98
CA GLN A 37 -9.35 4.02 9.14
C GLN A 37 -8.78 4.78 7.94
N LEU A 38 -8.03 5.84 8.21
CA LEU A 38 -7.27 6.59 7.21
C LEU A 38 -5.79 6.24 7.36
N SER A 39 -5.09 6.01 6.25
CA SER A 39 -3.65 5.76 6.26
C SER A 39 -2.95 6.51 5.13
N TYR A 40 -1.86 7.18 5.45
CA TYR A 40 -1.02 7.88 4.47
C TYR A 40 0.08 6.92 3.98
N ARG A 41 0.15 6.69 2.67
CA ARG A 41 1.00 5.66 2.05
C ARG A 41 1.61 6.15 0.75
N GLY A 42 2.71 5.56 0.34
CA GLY A 42 3.27 5.72 -1.00
C GLY A 42 2.57 4.79 -2.00
N ASP A 43 2.24 5.31 -3.18
CA ASP A 43 1.74 4.56 -4.32
C ASP A 43 2.91 4.13 -5.22
N TYR A 44 3.06 2.82 -5.42
CA TYR A 44 4.12 2.22 -6.22
C TYR A 44 3.51 1.45 -7.40
N ARG A 45 4.08 1.61 -8.60
CA ARG A 45 3.63 0.91 -9.82
C ARG A 45 4.76 0.15 -10.51
N CYS A 46 4.53 -1.11 -10.93
CA CYS A 46 5.39 -1.79 -11.94
C CYS A 46 4.95 -1.33 -13.34
N ALA A 47 5.89 -1.34 -14.29
CA ALA A 47 5.62 -1.16 -15.72
C ALA A 47 4.57 -2.16 -16.29
N CYS A 48 4.35 -3.30 -15.63
CA CYS A 48 3.31 -4.27 -16.00
C CYS A 48 1.88 -3.79 -15.71
N GLY A 49 1.72 -2.68 -14.99
CA GLY A 49 0.43 -2.11 -14.59
C GLY A 49 -0.01 -2.50 -13.18
N GLU A 50 0.75 -3.35 -12.48
CA GLU A 50 0.46 -3.71 -11.10
C GLU A 50 0.78 -2.56 -10.14
N GLN A 51 -0.01 -2.46 -9.07
CA GLN A 51 0.03 -1.37 -8.11
C GLN A 51 0.17 -1.92 -6.69
N ARG A 52 1.02 -1.28 -5.88
CA ARG A 52 1.24 -1.60 -4.47
C ARG A 52 1.28 -0.32 -3.65
N TYR A 53 0.72 -0.38 -2.44
CA TYR A 53 0.82 0.69 -1.45
C TYR A 53 1.88 0.35 -0.40
N GLY A 54 2.70 1.32 -0.02
CA GLY A 54 3.84 1.13 0.89
C GLY A 54 4.13 2.37 1.74
N VAL A 55 5.36 2.47 2.23
CA VAL A 55 5.83 3.63 3.02
C VAL A 55 5.72 4.89 2.15
N SER A 56 5.21 5.99 2.69
CA SER A 56 5.21 7.28 1.98
C SER A 56 6.61 7.87 1.93
N LYS A 57 6.91 8.66 0.91
CA LYS A 57 8.24 9.26 0.76
C LYS A 57 8.53 10.29 1.86
N ASP A 58 7.47 10.89 2.39
CA ASP A 58 7.50 11.90 3.44
C ASP A 58 7.18 11.32 4.83
N ALA A 59 6.99 10.00 4.94
CA ALA A 59 6.95 9.41 6.27
C ALA A 59 8.35 9.54 6.86
N PRO A 60 8.51 10.14 8.05
CA PRO A 60 9.69 9.81 8.85
C PRO A 60 9.68 8.28 8.95
N VAL A 61 10.83 7.65 8.71
CA VAL A 61 11.00 6.24 9.06
C VAL A 61 10.76 6.18 10.56
N SER A 62 9.53 5.87 10.96
CA SER A 62 9.22 5.48 12.32
C SER A 62 9.99 4.20 12.54
N VAL A 63 11.19 4.34 13.10
CA VAL A 63 11.79 3.32 13.94
C VAL A 63 10.80 3.10 15.08
N ASP A 64 9.80 2.24 14.87
CA ASP A 64 8.94 1.79 15.95
C ASP A 64 9.86 1.13 17.01
N PRO A 65 9.93 1.61 18.26
CA PRO A 65 10.37 0.74 19.34
C PRO A 65 9.33 -0.38 19.42
N VAL A 66 9.79 -1.61 19.26
CA VAL A 66 8.97 -2.81 19.45
C VAL A 66 8.47 -2.81 20.90
N ALA A 67 7.26 -2.30 21.14
CA ALA A 67 6.57 -2.48 22.41
C ALA A 67 6.01 -3.90 22.42
N LYS A 68 6.87 -4.84 22.80
CA LYS A 68 6.51 -6.17 23.26
C LYS A 68 6.04 -5.99 24.70
N GLU A 69 4.73 -5.81 24.90
CA GLU A 69 4.16 -5.91 26.24
C GLU A 69 4.05 -7.40 26.62
N ALA A 70 4.61 -7.69 27.80
CA ALA A 70 4.78 -8.99 28.44
C ALA A 70 3.63 -9.29 29.41
#